data_AF-A0A4R1VSX9-F1
#
_entry.id   AF-A0A4R1VSX9-F1
#
_cell.length_a   1.000
_cell.length_b   1.000
_cell.length_c   1.000
_cell.angle_alpha   90.00
_cell.angle_beta   90.00
_cell.angle_gamma   90.00
#
_symmetry.space_group_name_H-M   'P 1'
#
loop_
_entity.id
_entity.type
_entity.pdbx_description
1 polymer ?
#
loop_
_entity_poly.entity_id
_entity_poly.type
_entity_poly.pdbx_seq_one_letter_code
_entity_poly.pdbx_strand_id
1 'polypeptide(L)' 'MASRRIVGFSLGQHHNAELAYNALVMAIAVRGGREAITAVIMHTDQGSEGGFNRSSQHLEHGGLRWGGERTGCRRCRWVC' A
#
# COMPACT_ATOMS: atom_id res chain seq x y z
N MET A 1 13.89 10.86 -6.06
CA MET A 1 14.27 10.99 -4.63
C MET A 1 13.32 11.99 -3.96
N ALA A 2 12.93 11.75 -2.71
CA ALA A 2 12.00 12.61 -1.93
C ALA A 2 12.61 12.98 -0.56
N SER A 3 12.12 14.05 0.09
CA SER A 3 12.72 14.68 1.29
C SER A 3 12.59 13.88 2.60
N ARG A 4 11.92 12.72 2.59
CA ARG A 4 11.59 11.89 3.78
C ARG A 4 10.88 12.65 4.92
N ARG A 5 10.28 13.81 4.63
CA ARG A 5 9.56 14.62 5.63
C ARG A 5 8.22 13.96 6.00
N ILE A 6 7.96 13.83 7.30
CA ILE A 6 6.64 13.46 7.84
C ILE A 6 5.76 14.71 7.78
N VAL A 7 4.63 14.63 7.06
CA VAL A 7 3.72 15.77 6.82
C VAL A 7 2.34 15.59 7.46
N GLY A 8 2.06 14.43 8.06
CA GLY A 8 0.82 14.15 8.77
C GLY A 8 0.95 12.91 9.64
N PHE A 9 0.30 12.93 10.80
CA PHE A 9 0.26 11.81 11.75
C PHE A 9 -1.03 11.86 12.58
N SER A 10 -1.45 10.71 13.10
CA SER A 10 -2.55 10.57 14.06
C SER A 10 -2.25 9.38 14.96
N LEU A 11 -2.69 9.43 16.23
CA LEU A 11 -2.36 8.43 17.24
C LEU A 11 -3.62 7.92 17.93
N GLY A 12 -3.67 6.61 18.16
CA GLY A 12 -4.72 5.93 18.92
C GLY A 12 -4.26 4.55 19.36
N GLN A 13 -5.06 3.89 20.20
CA GLN A 13 -4.70 2.59 20.80
C GLN A 13 -4.72 1.42 19.79
N HIS A 14 -5.51 1.55 18.73
CA HIS A 14 -5.66 0.55 17.67
C HIS A 14 -5.54 1.23 16.32
N HIS A 15 -4.98 0.52 15.32
CA HIS A 15 -5.10 0.98 13.94
C HIS A 15 -6.59 1.03 13.57
N ASN A 16 -6.99 2.09 12.89
CA ASN A 16 -8.33 2.19 12.31
C ASN A 16 -8.29 3.17 11.14
N ALA A 17 -9.34 3.16 10.32
CA ALA A 17 -9.44 4.02 9.14
C ALA A 17 -9.44 5.51 9.49
N GLU A 18 -9.98 5.88 10.67
CA GLU A 18 -10.07 7.27 11.11
C GLU A 18 -8.69 7.88 11.38
N LEU A 19 -7.78 7.14 12.02
CA LEU A 19 -6.40 7.59 12.24
C LEU A 19 -5.67 7.78 10.91
N ALA A 20 -5.83 6.85 9.96
CA ALA A 20 -5.24 6.97 8.62
C ALA A 20 -5.79 8.19 7.86
N TYR A 21 -7.11 8.40 7.92
CA TYR A 21 -7.77 9.56 7.32
C TYR A 21 -7.27 10.87 7.93
N ASN A 22 -7.19 10.96 9.25
CA ASN A 22 -6.73 12.17 9.94
C ASN A 22 -5.28 12.53 9.59
N ALA A 23 -4.40 11.54 9.49
CA ALA A 23 -3.03 11.75 9.03
C ALA A 23 -2.98 12.26 7.57
N LEU A 24 -3.85 11.76 6.69
CA LEU A 24 -3.95 12.23 5.31
C LEU A 24 -4.48 13.67 5.22
N VAL A 25 -5.53 14.01 5.97
CA VAL A 25 -6.08 15.37 6.03
C VAL A 25 -5.01 16.37 6.47
N MET A 26 -4.24 16.03 7.51
CA MET A 26 -3.12 16.86 7.96
C MET A 26 -2.07 17.03 6.86
N ALA A 27 -1.70 15.96 6.16
CA ALA A 27 -0.74 16.02 5.06
C ALA A 27 -1.21 16.92 3.91
N ILE A 28 -2.50 16.92 3.59
CA ILE A 28 -3.09 17.81 2.56
C ILE A 28 -3.02 19.26 3.02
N ALA A 29 -3.41 19.55 4.26
CA ALA A 29 -3.36 20.90 4.82
C ALA A 29 -1.93 21.47 4.82
N VAL A 30 -0.96 20.69 5.29
CA VAL A 30 0.47 21.08 5.32
C VAL A 30 1.03 21.33 3.92
N ARG A 31 0.51 20.65 2.89
CA ARG A 31 0.94 20.82 1.50
C ARG A 31 0.28 21.99 0.78
N GLY A 32 -0.66 22.69 1.42
CA GLY A 32 -1.35 23.85 0.82
C GLY A 32 -2.73 23.53 0.25
N GLY A 33 -3.37 22.44 0.67
CA GLY A 33 -4.75 22.12 0.31
C GLY A 33 -4.88 21.31 -0.99
N ARG A 34 -6.14 21.21 -1.46
CA ARG A 34 -6.53 20.29 -2.54
C ARG A 34 -5.86 20.61 -3.88
N GLU A 35 -5.69 21.88 -4.21
CA GLU A 35 -5.07 22.29 -5.47
C GLU A 35 -3.58 21.89 -5.53
N ALA A 36 -2.87 22.04 -4.41
CA ALA A 36 -1.45 21.73 -4.30
C ALA A 36 -1.13 20.23 -4.42
N ILE A 37 -2.12 19.34 -4.23
CA ILE A 37 -1.92 17.88 -4.29
C ILE A 37 -2.36 17.24 -5.61
N THR A 38 -2.75 18.02 -6.61
CA THR A 38 -3.31 17.51 -7.88
C THR A 38 -2.42 16.47 -8.59
N ALA A 39 -1.10 16.59 -8.46
CA ALA A 39 -0.12 15.67 -9.05
C ALA A 39 0.58 14.76 -8.03
N VAL A 40 0.09 14.68 -6.78
CA VAL A 40 0.71 13.86 -5.74
C VAL A 40 0.35 12.39 -5.95
N ILE A 41 1.36 11.54 -5.96
CA ILE A 41 1.19 10.08 -5.97
C ILE A 41 1.18 9.60 -4.52
N MET A 42 0.08 8.96 -4.12
CA MET A 42 -0.05 8.29 -2.82
C MET A 42 0.35 6.82 -2.97
N HIS A 43 1.33 6.39 -2.19
CA HIS A 43 1.69 4.98 -2.05
C HIS A 43 1.17 4.45 -0.73
N THR A 44 0.38 3.38 -0.77
CA THR A 44 -0.04 2.61 0.40
C THR A 44 0.39 1.17 0.20
N ASP A 45 1.04 0.58 1.20
CA ASP A 45 1.01 -0.88 1.34
C ASP A 45 -0.42 -1.29 1.74
N GLN A 46 -0.81 -2.53 1.45
CA GLN A 46 -2.19 -3.02 1.64
C GLN A 46 -2.63 -3.15 3.12
N GLY A 47 -1.93 -2.48 4.04
CA GLY A 47 -2.09 -2.62 5.48
C GLY A 47 -1.43 -3.89 6.02
N SER A 48 -1.26 -3.93 7.33
CA SER A 48 -0.64 -5.03 8.07
C SER A 48 -1.64 -5.82 8.93
N GLU A 49 -2.92 -5.45 8.89
CA GLU A 49 -3.97 -6.14 9.64
C GLU A 49 -4.18 -7.54 9.06
N GLY A 50 -3.88 -8.55 9.88
CA GLY A 50 -3.71 -9.93 9.45
C GLY A 50 -5.01 -10.62 9.06
N GLY A 51 -4.98 -11.19 7.85
CA GLY A 51 -5.94 -12.12 7.26
C GLY A 51 -5.35 -12.67 5.98
N PHE A 52 -4.08 -13.09 6.01
CA PHE A 52 -3.34 -13.47 4.80
C PHE A 52 -4.01 -14.69 4.15
N ASN A 53 -4.72 -14.49 3.04
CA ASN A 53 -4.99 -15.55 2.08
C ASN A 53 -3.67 -15.89 1.42
N ARG A 54 -2.89 -16.79 2.05
CA ARG A 54 -1.56 -17.18 1.57
C ARG A 54 -1.61 -17.56 0.08
N SER A 55 -2.67 -18.21 -0.38
CA SER A 55 -2.81 -18.62 -1.79
C SER A 55 -2.91 -17.46 -2.79
N SER A 56 -3.43 -16.28 -2.44
CA SER A 56 -3.56 -15.13 -3.36
C SER A 56 -2.55 -14.01 -3.10
N GLN A 57 -2.11 -13.85 -1.84
CA GLN A 57 -1.16 -12.81 -1.43
C GLN A 57 0.30 -13.32 -1.45
N HIS A 58 0.50 -14.63 -1.40
CA HIS A 58 1.80 -15.27 -1.53
C HIS A 58 1.63 -16.58 -2.30
N LEU A 59 1.31 -16.47 -3.61
CA LEU A 59 1.45 -17.62 -4.51
C LEU A 59 2.82 -18.23 -4.18
N GLU A 60 2.88 -19.53 -3.84
CA GLU A 60 4.13 -20.20 -3.41
C GLU A 60 5.23 -20.16 -4.50
N HIS A 61 4.97 -19.48 -5.62
CA HIS A 61 5.87 -19.19 -6.73
C HIS A 61 5.81 -17.71 -7.17
N GLY A 62 5.69 -16.77 -6.24
CA GLY A 62 5.50 -15.32 -6.50
C GLY A 62 6.74 -14.44 -6.32
N GLY A 63 7.96 -15.00 -6.30
CA GLY A 63 9.19 -14.23 -6.20
C GLY A 63 9.95 -14.21 -7.51
N LEU A 64 10.17 -13.04 -8.10
CA LEU A 64 11.29 -12.88 -9.03
C LEU A 64 12.58 -12.98 -8.20
N ARG A 65 13.24 -14.14 -8.25
CA ARG A 65 14.64 -14.24 -7.84
C ARG A 65 15.44 -13.37 -8.81
N TRP A 66 16.28 -12.48 -8.31
CA TRP A 66 17.19 -11.71 -9.16
C TRP A 66 18.05 -12.68 -9.99
N GLY A 67 18.00 -12.53 -11.32
CA GLY A 67 18.54 -13.50 -12.29
C GLY A 67 17.40 -14.25 -12.98
N GLY A 68 17.07 -13.81 -14.20
CA GLY A 68 15.78 -14.06 -14.83
C GLY A 68 15.51 -15.51 -15.23
N GLU A 69 14.44 -16.09 -14.69
CA GLU A 69 13.66 -17.13 -15.34
C GLU A 69 12.23 -17.10 -14.80
N ARG A 70 11.24 -17.03 -15.69
CA ARG A 70 9.83 -17.05 -15.33
C ARG A 70 9.38 -18.51 -15.16
N THR A 71 9.07 -18.95 -13.95
CA THR A 71 8.32 -20.20 -13.76
C THR A 71 6.84 -19.95 -14.00
N GLY A 72 6.37 -20.24 -15.21
CA GLY A 72 4.95 -20.18 -15.56
C GLY A 72 4.15 -21.32 -14.92
N CYS A 73 3.04 -20.97 -14.26
CA CYS A 73 2.11 -21.94 -13.65
C CYS A 73 1.31 -22.69 -14.73
N ARG A 74 1.35 -24.03 -14.75
CA ARG A 74 0.66 -24.88 -15.75
C ARG A 74 -0.81 -25.20 -15.43
N ARG A 75 -1.47 -24.57 -14.45
CA ARG A 75 -2.85 -24.98 -14.10
C ARG A 75 -3.67 -23.88 -13.45
N CYS A 76 -4.30 -23.03 -14.27
CA CYS A 76 -5.47 -22.25 -13.87
C CYS A 76 -6.55 -22.40 -14.95
N ARG A 77 -7.40 -23.41 -14.80
CA ARG A 77 -8.70 -23.45 -15.47
C ARG A 77 -9.65 -22.62 -14.60
N TRP A 78 -10.00 -21.43 -15.07
CA TRP A 78 -11.00 -20.57 -14.45
C TRP A 78 -12.40 -21.13 -14.74
N VAL A 79 -13.24 -21.25 -13.71
CA VAL A 79 -14.70 -21.30 -13.82
C VAL A 79 -15.22 -20.14 -12.99
N CYS A 80 -16.13 -19.39 -13.62
CA CYS A 80 -16.79 -18.13 -13.26
C CYS A 80 -16.60 -17.57 -11.83
#